data_AF-A0A838S8L6-F1
#
_entry.id   AF-A0A838S8L6-F1
#
_cell.length_a   1.000
_cell.length_b   1.000
_cell.length_c   1.000
_cell.angle_alpha   90.00
_cell.angle_beta   90.00
_cell.angle_gamma   90.00
#
_symmetry.space_group_name_H-M   'P 1'
#
loop_
_entity.id
_entity.type
_entity.pdbx_description
1 polymer ?
#
loop_
_entity_poly.entity_id
_entity_poly.type
_entity_poly.pdbx_seq_one_letter_code
_entity_poly.pdbx_strand_id
1 'polypeptide(L)'
;MAKRSATRTPVKGGNPRRPCPCGSGKRYKACHGTAGGAEDVIVPRPFDGLAAECDLVALREFVPSATAPLPLAASSAPDGRDVTLATVLPLAAAAMVRADGSILVGLQVQTRSGDLSRDLGRAVRWAQQASPGDVLPVVDASTAGGQEVRLQDLMIVDASLDVTLHRDFGWWIPDDEPAAEEVAQSLQRANAAIMPTEPVTGEGVHAAYWVDAGDKAHIRWVRPEPEEQLLAALARLSARDELGLGEGSRYAGSFRAHGMLVPVWDLDKERHAREWVPGV
;
A
#
# COMPACT_ATOMS: atom_id res chain seq x y z
N MET A 1 -18.16 -46.41 21.17
CA MET A 1 -17.73 -45.30 20.28
C MET A 1 -17.84 -43.99 21.05
N ALA A 2 -16.74 -43.51 21.62
CA ALA A 2 -16.71 -42.23 22.32
C ALA A 2 -16.60 -41.09 21.30
N LYS A 3 -17.62 -40.22 21.24
CA LYS A 3 -17.56 -38.98 20.45
C LYS A 3 -16.48 -38.08 21.05
N ARG A 4 -15.35 -37.94 20.35
CA ARG A 4 -14.34 -36.91 20.64
C ARG A 4 -15.01 -35.54 20.47
N SER A 5 -15.40 -34.93 21.59
CA SER A 5 -15.80 -33.53 21.61
C SER A 5 -14.54 -32.69 21.38
N ALA A 6 -14.40 -32.11 20.19
CA ALA A 6 -13.34 -31.18 19.90
C ALA A 6 -13.55 -29.91 20.75
N THR A 7 -12.64 -29.70 21.70
CA THR A 7 -12.59 -28.49 22.52
C THR A 7 -12.47 -27.28 21.58
N ARG A 8 -13.55 -26.49 21.49
CA ARG A 8 -13.56 -25.22 20.74
C ARG A 8 -12.73 -24.21 21.51
N THR A 9 -11.49 -24.00 21.09
CA THR A 9 -10.74 -22.80 21.47
C THR A 9 -11.54 -21.58 20.97
N PRO A 10 -11.90 -20.62 21.85
CA PRO A 10 -12.58 -19.42 21.41
C PRO A 10 -11.60 -18.61 20.57
N VAL A 11 -11.94 -18.37 19.31
CA VAL A 11 -11.25 -17.36 18.51
C VAL A 11 -11.54 -16.02 19.19
N LYS A 12 -10.50 -15.25 19.53
CA LYS A 12 -10.68 -13.89 20.08
C LYS A 12 -11.50 -13.08 19.06
N GLY A 13 -12.75 -12.78 19.40
CA GLY A 13 -13.65 -11.99 18.55
C GLY A 13 -14.96 -12.70 18.16
N GLY A 14 -15.94 -12.67 19.05
CA GLY A 14 -17.37 -12.86 18.72
C GLY A 14 -17.78 -14.20 18.07
N ASN A 15 -18.98 -14.21 17.50
CA ASN A 15 -19.59 -15.40 16.87
C ASN A 15 -18.80 -15.79 15.58
N PRO A 16 -18.23 -17.01 15.48
CA PRO A 16 -17.45 -17.43 14.30
C PRO A 16 -18.23 -17.45 12.98
N ARG A 17 -19.56 -17.43 13.02
CA ARG A 17 -20.42 -17.40 11.81
C ARG A 17 -20.84 -15.99 11.39
N ARG A 18 -20.44 -14.94 12.11
CA ARG A 18 -20.72 -13.55 11.74
C ARG A 18 -20.13 -13.22 10.35
N PRO A 19 -20.69 -12.25 9.61
CA PRO A 19 -20.03 -11.68 8.43
C PRO A 19 -18.60 -11.24 8.77
N CYS A 20 -17.64 -11.52 7.90
CA CYS A 20 -16.26 -11.05 8.13
C CYS A 20 -16.22 -9.51 8.01
N PRO A 21 -15.66 -8.80 9.01
CA PRO A 21 -15.47 -7.35 8.91
C PRO A 21 -14.42 -6.96 7.86
N CYS A 22 -13.65 -7.94 7.36
CA CYS A 22 -12.60 -7.76 6.36
C CYS A 22 -13.12 -7.40 4.95
N GLY A 23 -14.43 -7.39 4.70
CA GLY A 23 -14.99 -7.08 3.38
C GLY A 23 -14.91 -8.21 2.34
N SER A 24 -14.47 -9.41 2.71
CA SER A 24 -14.36 -10.56 1.79
C SER A 24 -15.69 -11.18 1.33
N GLY A 25 -16.82 -10.75 1.92
CA GLY A 25 -18.13 -11.37 1.71
C GLY A 25 -18.30 -12.76 2.36
N LYS A 26 -17.25 -13.33 2.97
CA LYS A 26 -17.28 -14.63 3.65
C LYS A 26 -17.64 -14.49 5.14
N ARG A 27 -17.89 -15.63 5.82
CA ARG A 27 -18.04 -15.67 7.29
C ARG A 27 -16.68 -15.55 7.97
N TYR A 28 -16.64 -14.98 9.18
CA TYR A 28 -15.40 -14.78 9.94
C TYR A 28 -14.57 -16.07 10.04
N LYS A 29 -15.14 -17.21 10.44
CA LYS A 29 -14.42 -18.50 10.49
C LYS A 29 -13.85 -18.95 9.13
N ALA A 30 -14.46 -18.58 8.01
CA ALA A 30 -13.96 -18.97 6.69
C ALA A 30 -12.76 -18.10 6.25
N CYS A 31 -12.60 -16.91 6.81
CA CYS A 31 -11.42 -16.05 6.57
C CYS A 31 -10.35 -16.23 7.64
N HIS A 32 -10.78 -16.52 8.87
CA HIS A 32 -10.02 -16.36 10.11
C HIS A 32 -10.04 -17.61 11.01
N GLY A 33 -10.56 -18.73 10.51
CA GLY A 33 -10.73 -19.95 11.30
C GLY A 33 -9.55 -20.92 11.24
N THR A 34 -8.57 -20.65 10.38
CA THR A 34 -7.30 -21.39 10.26
C THR A 34 -6.15 -20.49 10.70
N ALA A 35 -5.11 -21.08 11.30
CA ALA A 35 -3.88 -20.35 11.57
C ALA A 35 -3.30 -19.87 10.23
N GLY A 36 -2.92 -18.59 10.15
CA GLY A 36 -2.52 -18.02 8.86
C GLY A 36 -3.68 -17.62 7.93
N GLY A 37 -4.94 -17.77 8.34
CA GLY A 37 -6.11 -17.44 7.51
C GLY A 37 -6.30 -18.36 6.32
N ALA A 38 -7.38 -18.14 5.57
CA ALA A 38 -7.64 -18.91 4.36
C ALA A 38 -6.90 -18.30 3.16
N GLU A 39 -6.11 -19.11 2.48
CA GLU A 39 -5.28 -18.70 1.32
C GLU A 39 -6.14 -18.15 0.16
N ASP A 40 -7.33 -18.72 -0.07
CA ASP A 40 -8.24 -18.31 -1.15
C ASP A 40 -9.15 -17.12 -0.79
N VAL A 41 -8.81 -16.31 0.20
CA VAL A 41 -9.60 -15.13 0.56
C VAL A 41 -9.13 -13.93 -0.25
N ILE A 42 -10.01 -13.43 -1.10
CA ILE A 42 -9.81 -12.16 -1.80
C ILE A 42 -10.59 -11.08 -1.04
N VAL A 43 -9.87 -10.05 -0.60
CA VAL A 43 -10.43 -8.83 -0.02
C VAL A 43 -10.32 -7.71 -1.06
N PRO A 44 -11.45 -7.27 -1.66
CA PRO A 44 -11.40 -6.28 -2.74
C PRO A 44 -10.81 -4.93 -2.31
N ARG A 45 -11.13 -4.48 -1.09
CA ARG A 45 -10.70 -3.20 -0.51
C ARG A 45 -9.92 -3.45 0.80
N PRO A 46 -8.65 -3.88 0.70
CA PRO A 46 -7.87 -4.37 1.84
C PRO A 46 -7.62 -3.28 2.90
N PHE A 47 -7.55 -2.02 2.50
CA PHE A 47 -7.20 -0.89 3.35
C PHE A 47 -8.42 -0.08 3.83
N ASP A 48 -9.65 -0.57 3.57
CA ASP A 48 -10.89 0.07 4.01
C ASP A 48 -10.84 0.40 5.51
N GLY A 49 -11.27 1.60 5.87
CA GLY A 49 -11.29 2.10 7.25
C GLY A 49 -10.00 2.78 7.72
N LEU A 50 -9.00 2.97 6.86
CA LEU A 50 -7.81 3.79 7.15
C LEU A 50 -7.92 5.16 6.47
N ALA A 51 -7.58 6.24 7.17
CA ALA A 51 -7.45 7.57 6.57
C ALA A 51 -6.37 7.59 5.49
N ALA A 52 -5.31 6.80 5.66
CA ALA A 52 -4.21 6.60 4.71
C ALA A 52 -4.55 5.71 3.50
N GLU A 53 -5.81 5.30 3.31
CA GLU A 53 -6.17 4.29 2.31
C GLU A 53 -5.74 4.67 0.89
N CYS A 54 -6.03 5.90 0.45
CA CYS A 54 -5.71 6.33 -0.91
C CYS A 54 -4.19 6.37 -1.14
N ASP A 55 -3.41 6.80 -0.14
CA ASP A 55 -1.95 6.81 -0.21
C ASP A 55 -1.39 5.38 -0.30
N LEU A 56 -1.89 4.45 0.53
CA LEU A 56 -1.49 3.04 0.46
C LEU A 56 -1.77 2.43 -0.92
N VAL A 57 -2.90 2.75 -1.54
CA VAL A 57 -3.24 2.30 -2.90
C VAL A 57 -2.30 2.92 -3.94
N ALA A 58 -2.03 4.21 -3.88
CA ALA A 58 -1.11 4.88 -4.81
C ALA A 58 0.32 4.32 -4.70
N LEU A 59 0.83 4.20 -3.46
CA LEU A 59 2.14 3.63 -3.15
C LEU A 59 2.28 2.19 -3.60
N ARG A 60 1.19 1.41 -3.54
CA ARG A 60 1.18 0.01 -3.99
C ARG A 60 1.12 -0.13 -5.51
N GLU A 61 0.46 0.76 -6.23
CA GLU A 61 0.11 0.51 -7.62
C GLU A 61 0.92 1.31 -8.64
N PHE A 62 1.36 2.53 -8.32
CA PHE A 62 2.03 3.36 -9.33
C PHE A 62 3.06 4.37 -8.84
N VAL A 63 3.18 4.65 -7.53
CA VAL A 63 4.29 5.47 -7.04
C VAL A 63 5.55 4.60 -7.01
N PRO A 64 6.62 4.94 -7.73
CA PRO A 64 7.73 4.01 -7.91
C PRO A 64 8.66 3.95 -6.70
N SER A 65 9.08 5.10 -6.16
CA SER A 65 10.06 5.20 -5.09
C SER A 65 9.60 6.19 -4.02
N ALA A 66 9.13 5.66 -2.90
CA ALA A 66 8.72 6.48 -1.77
C ALA A 66 8.81 5.69 -0.46
N THR A 67 8.91 6.43 0.64
CA THR A 67 8.87 5.91 2.00
C THR A 67 7.90 6.71 2.85
N ALA A 68 7.28 6.08 3.85
CA ALA A 68 6.44 6.77 4.83
C ALA A 68 6.54 6.10 6.20
N PRO A 69 6.74 6.85 7.29
CA PRO A 69 6.60 6.28 8.64
C PRO A 69 5.18 5.70 8.82
N LEU A 70 5.07 4.47 9.31
CA LEU A 70 3.76 3.91 9.66
C LEU A 70 3.31 4.46 11.01
N PRO A 71 2.16 5.17 11.10
CA PRO A 71 1.59 5.64 12.36
C PRO A 71 0.99 4.47 13.15
N LEU A 72 1.84 3.63 13.74
CA LEU A 72 1.44 2.50 14.56
C LEU A 72 0.84 3.00 15.89
N ALA A 73 -0.24 2.38 16.34
CA ALA A 73 -0.76 2.59 17.67
C ALA A 73 0.30 2.16 18.71
N ALA A 74 0.36 2.85 19.86
CA ALA A 74 1.33 2.54 20.91
C ALA A 74 1.30 1.07 21.36
N SER A 75 0.11 0.44 21.41
CA SER A 75 -0.05 -0.99 21.72
C SER A 75 0.57 -1.94 20.68
N SER A 76 0.84 -1.42 19.49
CA SER A 76 1.36 -2.15 18.34
C SER A 76 2.85 -1.89 18.10
N ALA A 77 3.48 -0.97 18.83
CA ALA A 77 4.91 -0.68 18.81
C ALA A 77 5.53 -0.76 20.23
N PRO A 78 5.51 -1.92 20.90
CA PRO A 78 5.86 -2.06 22.32
C PRO A 78 7.31 -1.71 22.63
N ASP A 79 8.23 -1.94 21.69
CA ASP A 79 9.66 -1.67 21.85
C ASP A 79 10.07 -0.28 21.32
N GLY A 80 9.09 0.54 20.92
CA GLY A 80 9.32 1.88 20.36
C GLY A 80 10.07 1.91 19.02
N ARG A 81 10.24 0.76 18.37
CA ARG A 81 10.85 0.67 17.03
C ARG A 81 9.88 1.19 15.98
N ASP A 82 10.26 2.31 15.37
CA ASP A 82 9.53 2.85 14.22
C ASP A 82 9.63 1.91 13.02
N VAL A 83 8.55 1.88 12.25
CA VAL A 83 8.42 1.03 11.07
C VAL A 83 8.18 1.94 9.87
N THR A 84 9.06 1.86 8.88
CA THR A 84 8.94 2.66 7.66
C THR A 84 8.37 1.79 6.54
N LEU A 85 7.26 2.24 5.98
CA LEU A 85 6.71 1.71 4.74
C LEU A 85 7.57 2.16 3.57
N ALA A 86 7.78 1.28 2.60
CA ALA A 86 8.43 1.59 1.34
C ALA A 86 7.58 1.10 0.17
N THR A 87 7.61 1.82 -0.95
CA THR A 87 6.96 1.37 -2.19
C THR A 87 7.52 0.02 -2.60
N VAL A 88 8.84 -0.11 -2.72
CA VAL A 88 9.52 -1.37 -3.05
C VAL A 88 10.86 -1.45 -2.33
N LEU A 89 11.13 -2.63 -1.77
CA LEU A 89 12.43 -2.98 -1.16
C LEU A 89 13.33 -3.67 -2.19
N PRO A 90 14.66 -3.76 -1.95
CA PRO A 90 15.53 -4.60 -2.78
C PRO A 90 14.93 -5.98 -3.01
N LEU A 91 15.05 -6.48 -4.25
CA LEU A 91 14.45 -7.75 -4.70
C LEU A 91 12.92 -7.83 -4.55
N ALA A 92 12.22 -6.71 -4.28
CA ALA A 92 10.81 -6.67 -3.94
C ALA A 92 10.45 -7.57 -2.73
N ALA A 93 11.33 -7.57 -1.72
CA ALA A 93 11.11 -8.22 -0.43
C ALA A 93 9.92 -7.60 0.33
N ALA A 94 9.27 -8.40 1.17
CA ALA A 94 8.14 -7.96 1.98
C ALA A 94 8.56 -7.13 3.20
N ALA A 95 9.69 -7.45 3.82
CA ALA A 95 10.25 -6.65 4.91
C ALA A 95 11.76 -6.85 5.02
N MET A 96 12.45 -5.92 5.66
CA MET A 96 13.83 -6.08 6.11
C MET A 96 14.11 -5.28 7.36
N VAL A 97 15.10 -5.73 8.13
CA VAL A 97 15.68 -4.98 9.23
C VAL A 97 17.11 -4.65 8.86
N ARG A 98 17.45 -3.36 8.80
CA ARG A 98 18.81 -2.91 8.53
C ARG A 98 19.77 -3.26 9.67
N ALA A 99 21.08 -3.14 9.43
CA ALA A 99 22.11 -3.40 10.42
C ALA A 99 22.01 -2.47 11.65
N ASP A 100 21.54 -1.24 11.46
CA ASP A 100 21.26 -0.26 12.52
C ASP A 100 19.95 -0.54 13.31
N GLY A 101 19.20 -1.57 12.91
CA GLY A 101 17.92 -1.96 13.52
C GLY A 101 16.69 -1.27 12.93
N SER A 102 16.86 -0.37 11.95
CA SER A 102 15.75 0.29 11.24
C SER A 102 14.87 -0.73 10.51
N ILE A 103 13.55 -0.65 10.69
CA ILE A 103 12.59 -1.55 10.06
C ILE A 103 12.03 -0.95 8.79
N LEU A 104 12.03 -1.73 7.71
CA LEU A 104 11.38 -1.40 6.45
C LEU A 104 10.39 -2.50 6.04
N VAL A 105 9.22 -2.11 5.54
CA VAL A 105 8.19 -3.01 4.99
C VAL A 105 7.79 -2.56 3.60
N GLY A 106 7.80 -3.50 2.64
CA GLY A 106 7.55 -3.24 1.22
C GLY A 106 6.08 -3.41 0.83
N LEU A 107 5.57 -2.49 0.01
CA LEU A 107 4.23 -2.60 -0.57
C LEU A 107 4.22 -3.41 -1.87
N GLN A 108 5.15 -3.14 -2.79
CA GLN A 108 5.28 -3.75 -4.11
C GLN A 108 6.15 -5.00 -4.01
N VAL A 109 5.53 -6.08 -3.55
CA VAL A 109 6.14 -7.41 -3.40
C VAL A 109 5.92 -8.31 -4.61
N GLN A 110 6.81 -9.28 -4.82
CA GLN A 110 6.70 -10.25 -5.92
C GLN A 110 5.48 -11.17 -5.78
N THR A 111 5.19 -11.60 -4.55
CA THR A 111 4.10 -12.53 -4.25
C THR A 111 3.27 -11.96 -3.10
N ARG A 112 1.95 -12.06 -3.23
CA ARG A 112 0.98 -11.55 -2.26
C ARG A 112 -0.22 -12.49 -2.14
N SER A 113 -0.88 -12.45 -1.00
CA SER A 113 -2.19 -13.06 -0.81
C SER A 113 -3.30 -12.19 -1.39
N GLY A 114 -4.54 -12.66 -1.29
CA GLY A 114 -5.72 -11.88 -1.63
C GLY A 114 -6.10 -10.80 -0.60
N ASP A 115 -5.38 -10.68 0.52
CA ASP A 115 -5.64 -9.68 1.58
C ASP A 115 -4.34 -8.90 1.89
N LEU A 116 -4.08 -7.83 1.14
CA LEU A 116 -2.86 -7.03 1.29
C LEU A 116 -2.67 -6.42 2.68
N SER A 117 -3.76 -6.08 3.36
CA SER A 117 -3.67 -5.52 4.72
C SER A 117 -3.17 -6.56 5.72
N ARG A 118 -3.58 -7.82 5.56
CA ARG A 118 -3.04 -8.94 6.33
C ARG A 118 -1.57 -9.19 6.00
N ASP A 119 -1.19 -9.13 4.74
CA ASP A 119 0.20 -9.35 4.33
C ASP A 119 1.11 -8.30 4.99
N LEU A 120 0.74 -7.02 4.90
CA LEU A 120 1.47 -5.93 5.56
C LEU A 120 1.47 -6.08 7.08
N GLY A 121 0.32 -6.41 7.69
CA GLY A 121 0.25 -6.63 9.13
C GLY A 121 1.22 -7.71 9.61
N ARG A 122 1.34 -8.81 8.85
CA ARG A 122 2.30 -9.88 9.12
C ARG A 122 3.74 -9.46 8.89
N ALA A 123 4.01 -8.74 7.82
CA ALA A 123 5.35 -8.23 7.53
C ALA A 123 5.83 -7.30 8.66
N VAL A 124 4.97 -6.41 9.17
CA VAL A 124 5.24 -5.56 10.33
C VAL A 124 5.54 -6.40 11.57
N ARG A 125 4.69 -7.38 11.91
CA ARG A 125 4.91 -8.23 13.09
C ARG A 125 6.17 -9.09 12.99
N TRP A 126 6.47 -9.62 11.81
CA TRP A 126 7.70 -10.35 11.56
C TRP A 126 8.90 -9.43 11.80
N ALA A 127 8.90 -8.23 11.23
CA ALA A 127 10.04 -7.32 11.32
C ALA A 127 10.29 -6.81 12.75
N GLN A 128 9.24 -6.66 13.55
CA GLN A 128 9.36 -6.33 14.98
C GLN A 128 10.09 -7.42 15.79
N GLN A 129 10.03 -8.68 15.35
CA GLN A 129 10.66 -9.82 16.02
C GLN A 129 12.00 -10.23 15.37
N ALA A 130 12.29 -9.71 14.18
CA ALA A 130 13.48 -10.03 13.42
C ALA A 130 14.72 -9.29 13.94
N SER A 131 15.89 -9.89 13.71
CA SER A 131 17.19 -9.35 14.09
C SER A 131 17.72 -8.37 13.02
N PRO A 132 18.60 -7.42 13.38
CA PRO A 132 19.30 -6.60 12.39
C PRO A 132 19.99 -7.45 11.30
N GLY A 133 19.78 -7.08 10.04
CA GLY A 133 20.25 -7.82 8.86
C GLY A 133 19.25 -8.85 8.30
N ASP A 134 18.18 -9.18 9.02
CA ASP A 134 17.18 -10.13 8.53
C ASP A 134 16.34 -9.54 7.38
N VAL A 135 16.03 -10.38 6.39
CA VAL A 135 15.15 -10.04 5.27
C VAL A 135 14.02 -11.07 5.18
N LEU A 136 12.79 -10.59 4.99
CA LEU A 136 11.62 -11.40 4.67
C LEU A 136 11.30 -11.27 3.19
N PRO A 137 11.60 -12.28 2.35
CA PRO A 137 11.34 -12.19 0.92
C PRO A 137 9.84 -12.14 0.60
N VAL A 138 9.04 -12.99 1.24
CA VAL A 138 7.61 -13.17 0.96
C VAL A 138 6.86 -13.39 2.26
N VAL A 139 5.61 -12.91 2.34
CA VAL A 139 4.68 -13.24 3.42
C VAL A 139 3.89 -14.49 3.06
N ASP A 140 3.89 -15.48 3.94
CA ASP A 140 3.14 -16.72 3.80
C ASP A 140 2.21 -16.99 5.01
N ALA A 141 1.59 -18.17 5.05
CA ALA A 141 0.72 -18.58 6.14
C ALA A 141 1.45 -18.80 7.48
N SER A 142 2.76 -19.08 7.45
CA SER A 142 3.60 -19.34 8.62
C SER A 142 4.20 -18.05 9.22
N THR A 143 4.27 -16.99 8.42
CA THR A 143 4.82 -15.69 8.80
C THR A 143 4.11 -15.12 10.04
N ALA A 144 4.90 -14.60 10.98
CA ALA A 144 4.44 -14.08 12.28
C ALA A 144 3.63 -15.11 13.12
N GLY A 145 3.99 -16.39 13.04
CA GLY A 145 3.43 -17.45 13.88
C GLY A 145 1.94 -17.71 13.65
N GLY A 146 1.42 -17.39 12.47
CA GLY A 146 0.02 -17.61 12.09
C GLY A 146 -0.98 -16.67 12.79
N GLN A 147 -0.51 -15.64 13.51
CA GLN A 147 -1.39 -14.60 14.05
C GLN A 147 -1.99 -13.79 12.89
N GLU A 148 -3.31 -13.71 12.87
CA GLU A 148 -4.00 -12.88 11.90
C GLU A 148 -4.10 -11.47 12.42
N VAL A 149 -3.27 -10.61 11.83
CA VAL A 149 -3.21 -9.20 12.16
C VAL A 149 -3.27 -8.43 10.86
N ARG A 150 -4.24 -7.55 10.74
CA ARG A 150 -4.37 -6.64 9.61
C ARG A 150 -3.71 -5.32 9.95
N LEU A 151 -3.40 -4.54 8.93
CA LEU A 151 -2.83 -3.21 9.10
C LEU A 151 -3.75 -2.29 9.95
N GLN A 152 -5.08 -2.43 9.81
CA GLN A 152 -6.06 -1.73 10.66
C GLN A 152 -5.92 -2.04 12.16
N ASP A 153 -5.46 -3.25 12.52
CA ASP A 153 -5.25 -3.62 13.92
C ASP A 153 -3.96 -3.03 14.49
N LEU A 154 -3.09 -2.47 13.63
CA LEU A 154 -1.77 -1.97 13.98
C LEU A 154 -1.69 -0.44 13.98
N MET A 155 -2.34 0.20 13.01
CA MET A 155 -2.25 1.66 12.79
C MET A 155 -3.25 2.45 13.64
N ILE A 156 -2.91 3.72 13.87
CA ILE A 156 -3.86 4.76 14.23
C ILE A 156 -4.73 5.00 12.99
N VAL A 157 -5.99 4.54 13.02
CA VAL A 157 -6.85 4.46 11.82
C VAL A 157 -7.13 5.81 11.16
N ASP A 158 -7.17 6.90 11.94
CA ASP A 158 -7.45 8.25 11.45
C ASP A 158 -6.17 9.03 11.05
N ALA A 159 -4.99 8.41 11.13
CA ALA A 159 -3.73 9.07 10.78
C ALA A 159 -3.46 9.02 9.27
N SER A 160 -2.99 10.14 8.72
CA SER A 160 -2.44 10.22 7.36
C SER A 160 -1.02 9.66 7.29
N LEU A 161 -0.57 9.31 6.10
CA LEU A 161 0.84 9.00 5.85
C LEU A 161 1.62 10.26 5.47
N ASP A 162 2.76 10.47 6.11
CA ASP A 162 3.74 11.46 5.68
C ASP A 162 4.66 10.81 4.63
N VAL A 163 4.30 10.99 3.36
CA VAL A 163 4.96 10.32 2.24
C VAL A 163 6.14 11.14 1.73
N THR A 164 7.34 10.57 1.85
CA THR A 164 8.56 11.09 1.24
C THR A 164 8.80 10.41 -0.11
N LEU A 165 8.71 11.19 -1.18
CA LEU A 165 9.02 10.72 -2.53
C LEU A 165 10.52 10.79 -2.82
N HIS A 166 11.08 9.75 -3.42
CA HIS A 166 12.48 9.68 -3.81
C HIS A 166 12.61 9.70 -5.33
N ARG A 167 13.66 10.34 -5.85
CA ARG A 167 13.92 10.41 -7.30
C ARG A 167 14.40 9.08 -7.88
N ASP A 168 14.99 8.25 -7.03
CA ASP A 168 15.58 6.96 -7.35
C ASP A 168 15.53 6.05 -6.10
N PHE A 169 16.18 4.89 -6.16
CA PHE A 169 16.28 3.94 -5.04
C PHE A 169 17.58 4.08 -4.26
N GLY A 170 18.30 5.20 -4.36
CA GLY A 170 19.55 5.44 -3.61
C GLY A 170 19.37 5.27 -2.11
N TRP A 171 18.17 5.59 -1.59
CA TRP A 171 17.78 5.38 -0.19
C TRP A 171 17.82 3.93 0.28
N TRP A 172 17.93 2.93 -0.60
CA TRP A 172 18.13 1.52 -0.22
C TRP A 172 19.41 1.30 0.55
N ILE A 173 20.46 2.05 0.23
CA ILE A 173 21.80 1.92 0.83
C ILE A 173 21.91 2.99 1.93
N PRO A 174 22.24 2.62 3.18
CA PRO A 174 22.56 3.60 4.22
C PRO A 174 23.78 4.45 3.82
N ASP A 175 23.79 5.73 4.19
CA ASP A 175 24.84 6.69 3.79
C ASP A 175 26.27 6.26 4.19
N ASP A 176 26.41 5.41 5.21
CA ASP A 176 27.69 5.00 5.79
C ASP A 176 28.18 3.59 5.35
N GLU A 177 27.48 2.89 4.45
CA GLU A 177 27.83 1.52 4.05
C GLU A 177 28.01 1.34 2.53
N PRO A 178 29.08 0.66 2.07
CA PRO A 178 29.20 0.29 0.67
C PRO A 178 28.15 -0.77 0.30
N ALA A 179 27.48 -0.60 -0.84
CA ALA A 179 26.51 -1.56 -1.32
C ALA A 179 27.18 -2.92 -1.61
N ALA A 180 26.55 -4.01 -1.17
CA ALA A 180 26.89 -5.34 -1.69
C ALA A 180 26.61 -5.37 -3.20
N GLU A 181 27.46 -6.06 -3.97
CA GLU A 181 27.40 -6.10 -5.44
C GLU A 181 26.01 -6.46 -5.99
N GLU A 182 25.33 -7.41 -5.35
CA GLU A 182 23.96 -7.82 -5.72
C GLU A 182 22.93 -6.70 -5.51
N VAL A 183 23.07 -5.93 -4.42
CA VAL A 183 22.23 -4.76 -4.14
C VAL A 183 22.49 -3.66 -5.16
N ALA A 184 23.76 -3.41 -5.52
CA ALA A 184 24.14 -2.43 -6.54
C ALA A 184 23.54 -2.76 -7.92
N GLN A 185 23.57 -4.04 -8.34
CA GLN A 185 22.95 -4.47 -9.59
C GLN A 185 21.42 -4.43 -9.54
N SER A 186 20.80 -4.75 -8.40
CA SER A 186 19.35 -4.58 -8.21
C SER A 186 18.96 -3.10 -8.28
N LEU A 187 19.75 -2.22 -7.64
CA LEU A 187 19.56 -0.78 -7.65
C LEU A 187 19.64 -0.19 -9.05
N GLN A 188 20.67 -0.55 -9.82
CA GLN A 188 20.82 -0.08 -11.20
C GLN A 188 19.63 -0.47 -12.06
N ARG A 189 19.16 -1.73 -11.96
CA ARG A 189 17.97 -2.21 -12.69
C ARG A 189 16.71 -1.48 -12.27
N ALA A 190 16.51 -1.26 -10.97
CA ALA A 190 15.34 -0.55 -10.45
C ALA A 190 15.33 0.93 -10.90
N ASN A 191 16.48 1.60 -10.84
CA ASN A 191 16.64 2.99 -11.30
C ASN A 191 16.45 3.13 -12.81
N ALA A 192 16.84 2.14 -13.62
CA ALA A 192 16.60 2.17 -15.06
C ALA A 192 15.12 2.08 -15.45
N ALA A 193 14.27 1.57 -14.54
CA ALA A 193 12.83 1.39 -14.75
C ALA A 193 11.98 2.50 -14.12
N ILE A 194 12.58 3.45 -13.39
CA ILE A 194 11.83 4.49 -12.70
C ILE A 194 11.30 5.54 -13.68
N MET A 195 10.03 5.90 -13.53
CA MET A 195 9.45 7.06 -14.21
C MET A 195 9.46 8.26 -13.25
N PRO A 196 9.98 9.44 -13.66
CA PRO A 196 9.93 10.64 -12.85
C PRO A 196 8.51 10.91 -12.38
N THR A 197 8.33 11.02 -11.07
CA THR A 197 7.02 11.16 -10.42
C THR A 197 7.09 12.31 -9.43
N GLU A 198 6.02 13.10 -9.33
CA GLU A 198 5.88 14.19 -8.37
C GLU A 198 4.47 14.17 -7.77
N PRO A 199 4.31 14.50 -6.47
CA PRO A 199 2.98 14.62 -5.88
C PRO A 199 2.31 15.90 -6.38
N VAL A 200 1.02 15.83 -6.67
CA VAL A 200 0.19 17.02 -6.89
C VAL A 200 -0.39 17.41 -5.54
N THR A 201 0.08 18.53 -5.00
CA THR A 201 -0.26 18.98 -3.64
C THR A 201 -1.16 20.22 -3.69
N GLY A 202 -2.31 20.13 -3.03
CA GLY A 202 -3.33 21.17 -2.98
C GLY A 202 -4.28 20.95 -1.81
N GLU A 203 -5.10 21.96 -1.51
CA GLU A 203 -6.12 21.84 -0.46
C GLU A 203 -7.13 20.73 -0.83
N GLY A 204 -7.27 19.72 0.03
CA GLY A 204 -8.17 18.58 -0.21
C GLY A 204 -7.68 17.56 -1.25
N VAL A 205 -6.48 17.75 -1.80
CA VAL A 205 -5.88 16.82 -2.77
C VAL A 205 -4.97 15.83 -2.03
N HIS A 206 -5.33 14.55 -2.11
CA HIS A 206 -4.58 13.44 -1.54
C HIS A 206 -4.36 12.36 -2.60
N ALA A 207 -3.24 11.63 -2.52
CA ALA A 207 -2.92 10.51 -3.40
C ALA A 207 -3.05 10.80 -4.93
N ALA A 208 -2.72 12.02 -5.35
CA ALA A 208 -2.62 12.43 -6.74
C ALA A 208 -1.15 12.58 -7.13
N TYR A 209 -0.73 11.89 -8.19
CA TYR A 209 0.66 11.91 -8.64
C TYR A 209 0.74 12.20 -10.12
N TRP A 210 1.57 13.18 -10.45
CA TRP A 210 2.04 13.45 -11.79
C TRP A 210 3.20 12.50 -12.10
N VAL A 211 3.22 11.94 -13.30
CA VAL A 211 4.29 11.06 -13.77
C VAL A 211 4.65 11.38 -15.22
N ASP A 212 5.93 11.50 -15.51
CA ASP A 212 6.46 11.55 -16.88
C ASP A 212 6.55 10.12 -17.43
N ALA A 213 5.68 9.77 -18.37
CA ALA A 213 5.69 8.47 -19.05
C ALA A 213 6.44 8.51 -20.40
N GLY A 214 7.23 9.56 -20.66
CA GLY A 214 8.08 9.71 -21.84
C GLY A 214 7.41 10.48 -22.98
N ASP A 215 6.33 9.92 -23.54
CA ASP A 215 5.60 10.56 -24.65
C ASP A 215 4.64 11.66 -24.15
N LYS A 216 4.10 11.46 -22.94
CA LYS A 216 3.20 12.38 -22.23
C LYS A 216 3.44 12.27 -20.74
N ALA A 217 3.01 13.29 -20.00
CA ALA A 217 2.81 13.15 -18.57
C ALA A 217 1.37 12.70 -18.26
N HIS A 218 1.18 12.11 -17.09
CA HIS A 218 -0.14 11.76 -16.59
C HIS A 218 -0.33 12.20 -15.15
N ILE A 219 -1.54 12.61 -14.78
CA ILE A 219 -1.98 12.57 -13.39
C ILE A 219 -2.79 11.30 -13.16
N ARG A 220 -2.41 10.53 -12.14
CA ARG A 220 -3.18 9.41 -11.59
C ARG A 220 -3.64 9.81 -10.20
N TRP A 221 -4.95 9.82 -9.99
CA TRP A 221 -5.54 10.29 -8.73
C TRP A 221 -6.39 9.20 -8.10
N VAL A 222 -5.94 8.66 -6.96
CA VAL A 222 -6.77 7.70 -6.20
C VAL A 222 -7.90 8.46 -5.52
N ARG A 223 -9.13 8.03 -5.78
CA ARG A 223 -10.34 8.70 -5.27
C ARG A 223 -11.06 7.86 -4.23
N PRO A 224 -11.40 8.41 -3.04
CA PRO A 224 -12.04 7.67 -1.96
C PRO A 224 -13.55 7.48 -2.18
N GLU A 225 -14.17 8.23 -3.09
CA GLU A 225 -15.60 8.19 -3.31
C GLU A 225 -16.07 6.84 -3.87
N PRO A 226 -17.30 6.39 -3.54
CA PRO A 226 -17.87 5.19 -4.14
C PRO A 226 -17.87 5.26 -5.66
N GLU A 227 -17.43 4.18 -6.30
CA GLU A 227 -17.19 4.14 -7.75
C GLU A 227 -18.38 4.65 -8.58
N GLU A 228 -19.60 4.20 -8.27
CA GLU A 228 -20.80 4.61 -9.01
C GLU A 228 -21.06 6.12 -8.91
N GLN A 229 -20.81 6.72 -7.76
CA GLN A 229 -21.00 8.16 -7.54
C GLN A 229 -19.94 8.96 -8.28
N LEU A 230 -18.68 8.51 -8.24
CA LEU A 230 -17.57 9.15 -8.92
C LEU A 230 -17.74 9.06 -10.44
N LEU A 231 -18.05 7.89 -11.00
CA LEU A 231 -18.29 7.74 -12.43
C LEU A 231 -19.46 8.63 -12.90
N ALA A 232 -20.54 8.71 -12.13
CA ALA A 232 -21.64 9.61 -12.44
C ALA A 232 -21.21 11.09 -12.39
N ALA A 233 -20.36 11.48 -11.45
CA ALA A 233 -19.81 12.84 -11.38
C ALA A 233 -18.90 13.16 -12.57
N LEU A 234 -17.96 12.26 -12.92
CA LEU A 234 -17.07 12.41 -14.08
C LEU A 234 -17.86 12.50 -15.39
N ALA A 235 -18.92 11.71 -15.55
CA ALA A 235 -19.80 11.78 -16.72
C ALA A 235 -20.52 13.13 -16.84
N ARG A 236 -20.99 13.71 -15.72
CA ARG A 236 -21.60 15.05 -15.71
C ARG A 236 -20.59 16.15 -16.06
N LEU A 237 -19.37 16.07 -15.53
CA LEU A 237 -18.27 16.99 -15.90
C LEU A 237 -17.95 16.86 -17.39
N SER A 238 -17.87 15.64 -17.92
CA SER A 238 -17.65 15.39 -19.34
C SER A 238 -18.74 16.02 -20.21
N ALA A 239 -20.01 15.91 -19.82
CA ALA A 239 -21.13 16.46 -20.58
C ALA A 239 -21.15 17.99 -20.61
N ARG A 240 -20.40 18.65 -19.72
CA ARG A 240 -20.22 20.11 -19.66
C ARG A 240 -18.86 20.57 -20.18
N ASP A 241 -18.05 19.68 -20.75
CA ASP A 241 -16.66 19.95 -21.15
C ASP A 241 -15.77 20.46 -19.99
N GLU A 242 -16.10 20.10 -18.75
CA GLU A 242 -15.42 20.52 -17.51
C GLU A 242 -14.56 19.39 -16.90
N LEU A 243 -14.34 18.29 -17.62
CA LEU A 243 -13.60 17.14 -17.10
C LEU A 243 -12.07 17.32 -17.11
N GLY A 244 -11.56 18.32 -17.82
CA GLY A 244 -10.11 18.63 -17.85
C GLY A 244 -9.64 19.29 -16.54
N LEU A 245 -8.37 19.08 -16.21
CA LEU A 245 -7.65 19.71 -15.07
C LEU A 245 -7.04 21.07 -15.47
N GLY A 246 -7.61 21.76 -16.46
CA GLY A 246 -7.06 22.99 -17.04
C GLY A 246 -6.53 22.82 -18.47
N GLU A 247 -6.01 23.90 -19.04
CA GLU A 247 -5.58 23.97 -20.44
C GLU A 247 -4.52 22.90 -20.77
N GLY A 248 -4.69 22.22 -21.91
CA GLY A 248 -3.79 21.17 -22.37
C GLY A 248 -3.95 19.81 -21.67
N SER A 249 -4.84 19.68 -20.67
CA SER A 249 -5.17 18.38 -20.09
C SER A 249 -6.28 17.67 -20.88
N ARG A 250 -6.25 16.33 -20.83
CA ARG A 250 -7.30 15.49 -21.41
C ARG A 250 -7.57 14.30 -20.51
N TYR A 251 -8.84 14.05 -20.17
CA TYR A 251 -9.21 12.81 -19.50
C TYR A 251 -8.90 11.59 -20.39
N ALA A 252 -8.03 10.71 -19.90
CA ALA A 252 -7.58 9.52 -20.61
C ALA A 252 -8.44 8.30 -20.28
N GLY A 253 -9.01 8.26 -19.08
CA GLY A 253 -9.82 7.16 -18.60
C GLY A 253 -9.68 6.96 -17.09
N SER A 254 -10.05 5.77 -16.62
CA SER A 254 -9.88 5.37 -15.22
C SER A 254 -9.63 3.88 -15.12
N PHE A 255 -8.86 3.45 -14.13
CA PHE A 255 -8.72 2.03 -13.78
C PHE A 255 -9.14 1.78 -12.32
N ARG A 256 -9.35 0.51 -11.96
CA ARG A 256 -9.68 0.11 -10.60
C ARG A 256 -8.44 -0.41 -9.90
N ALA A 257 -8.23 0.02 -8.66
CA ALA A 257 -7.15 -0.40 -7.81
C ALA A 257 -7.69 -0.64 -6.40
N HIS A 258 -7.63 -1.89 -5.92
CA HIS A 258 -7.95 -2.23 -4.53
C HIS A 258 -9.29 -1.67 -4.01
N GLY A 259 -10.34 -1.76 -4.82
CA GLY A 259 -11.68 -1.28 -4.45
C GLY A 259 -11.89 0.22 -4.64
N MET A 260 -10.90 0.94 -5.18
CA MET A 260 -10.97 2.35 -5.53
C MET A 260 -10.89 2.56 -7.04
N LEU A 261 -11.40 3.71 -7.48
CA LEU A 261 -11.22 4.17 -8.86
C LEU A 261 -10.05 5.16 -8.92
N VAL A 262 -9.25 5.03 -9.96
CA VAL A 262 -8.13 5.92 -10.26
C VAL A 262 -8.37 6.58 -11.61
N PRO A 263 -9.02 7.75 -11.65
CA PRO A 263 -9.04 8.63 -12.81
C PRO A 263 -7.65 9.03 -13.30
N VAL A 264 -7.50 9.13 -14.61
CA VAL A 264 -6.23 9.44 -15.29
C VAL A 264 -6.43 10.55 -16.32
N TRP A 265 -5.52 11.52 -16.32
CA TRP A 265 -5.46 12.59 -17.31
C TRP A 265 -4.11 12.58 -18.02
N ASP A 266 -4.13 12.71 -19.35
CA ASP A 266 -2.99 13.04 -20.19
C ASP A 266 -2.67 14.53 -20.06
N LEU A 267 -1.38 14.85 -19.96
CA LEU A 267 -0.85 16.18 -19.73
C LEU A 267 0.34 16.46 -20.64
N ASP A 268 0.64 17.74 -20.81
CA ASP A 268 1.93 18.19 -21.32
C ASP A 268 3.03 17.85 -20.30
N LYS A 269 4.06 17.13 -20.76
CA LYS A 269 5.17 16.70 -19.91
C LYS A 269 6.14 17.82 -19.54
N GLU A 270 6.16 18.89 -20.32
CA GLU A 270 7.03 20.05 -20.04
C GLU A 270 6.48 20.92 -18.91
N ARG A 271 5.22 20.67 -18.47
CA ARG A 271 4.58 21.37 -17.35
C ARG A 271 4.79 20.63 -16.04
N HIS A 272 5.23 21.35 -15.01
CA HIS A 272 5.47 20.79 -13.69
C HIS A 272 4.18 20.40 -12.96
N ALA A 273 4.25 19.43 -12.04
CA ALA A 273 3.10 18.92 -11.29
C ALA A 273 2.30 20.03 -10.59
N ARG A 274 2.99 21.03 -10.02
CA ARG A 274 2.38 22.19 -9.34
C ARG A 274 1.46 23.03 -10.22
N GLU A 275 1.66 23.01 -11.53
CA GLU A 275 0.86 23.81 -12.47
C GLU A 275 -0.55 23.23 -12.70
N TRP A 276 -0.76 21.99 -12.28
CA TRP A 276 -2.04 21.29 -12.38
C TRP A 276 -2.88 21.38 -11.10
N VAL A 277 -2.32 21.95 -10.03
CA VAL A 277 -2.99 22.12 -8.72
C VAL A 277 -4.33 22.86 -8.83
N PRO A 278 -4.50 23.93 -9.64
CA PRO A 278 -5.80 24.61 -9.74
C PRO A 278 -6.92 23.76 -10.38
N GLY A 279 -6.56 22.70 -11.11
CA GLY A 279 -7.50 21.84 -11.82
C GLY A 279 -7.89 20.57 -11.06
N VAL A 280 -7.16 20.24 -9.99
CA VAL A 280 -7.46 19.11 -9.10
C VAL A 280 -8.29 19.58 -7.91
#